data_AF-W1DQT3-F1
#
_entry.id   AF-W1DQT3-F1
#
_cell.length_a   1.000
_cell.length_b   1.000
_cell.length_c   1.000
_cell.angle_alpha   90.00
_cell.angle_beta   90.00
_cell.angle_gamma   90.00
#
_symmetry.space_group_name_H-M   'P 1'
#
loop_
_entity.id
_entity.type
_entity.pdbx_description
1 polymer ?
#
loop_
_entity_poly.entity_id
_entity_poly.type
_entity_poly.pdbx_seq_one_letter_code
_entity_poly.pdbx_strand_id
1 'polypeptide(L)'
;MLVGGNWLLFIWAVNNHHMLEASLGYFINPLVNILLGMIFLGERFRRLQWLAVILAFCGVLVQLWTFGSLPIIGLGLAFSFAFYGLVRKKIAVDAQTGMLVETLWLLPVAAIWLFGITDSPTSHMGENPWSLNLLLMAAGVVTTIPLLCFTGAATRLRLSTLGFFQYIGPTLMFLLAVTFYGEVPGKDKMVTFGFIWVALAVFIVDALYTQRRLRRG
;
A
#
# COMPACT_ATOMS: atom_id res chain seq x y z
N MET A 1 3.72 5.57 -14.76
CA MET A 1 5.12 5.14 -14.55
C MET A 1 5.40 4.70 -13.11
N LEU A 2 5.08 5.52 -12.10
CA LEU A 2 5.29 5.15 -10.68
C LEU A 2 4.62 3.82 -10.28
N VAL A 3 3.35 3.62 -10.66
CA VAL A 3 2.63 2.38 -10.35
C VAL A 3 3.19 1.15 -11.07
N GLY A 4 3.57 1.29 -12.35
CA GLY A 4 4.18 0.20 -13.12
C GLY A 4 5.57 -0.17 -12.58
N GLY A 5 6.38 0.82 -12.21
CA GLY A 5 7.67 0.59 -11.55
C GLY A 5 7.50 -0.04 -10.17
N ASN A 6 6.48 0.37 -9.41
CA ASN A 6 6.14 -0.25 -8.12
C ASN A 6 5.78 -1.73 -8.29
N TRP A 7 4.93 -2.06 -9.26
CA TRP A 7 4.56 -3.45 -9.56
C TRP A 7 5.76 -4.29 -10.01
N LEU A 8 6.58 -3.75 -10.91
CA LEU A 8 7.78 -4.45 -11.38
C LEU A 8 8.75 -4.72 -10.22
N LEU A 9 8.98 -3.73 -9.35
CA LEU A 9 9.84 -3.89 -8.18
C LEU A 9 9.25 -4.93 -7.22
N PHE A 10 7.93 -4.97 -7.02
CA PHE A 10 7.27 -5.95 -6.18
C PHE A 10 7.40 -7.36 -6.76
N ILE A 11 7.10 -7.54 -8.04
CA ILE A 11 7.23 -8.82 -8.75
C ILE A 11 8.68 -9.31 -8.69
N TRP A 12 9.65 -8.43 -8.97
CA TRP A 12 11.07 -8.76 -8.88
C TRP A 12 11.47 -9.17 -7.46
N ALA A 13 11.01 -8.43 -6.44
CA ALA A 13 11.31 -8.74 -5.04
C ALA A 13 10.78 -10.12 -4.62
N VAL A 14 9.53 -10.45 -4.99
CA VAL A 14 8.94 -11.76 -4.68
C VAL A 14 9.70 -12.88 -5.40
N ASN A 15 10.05 -12.70 -6.68
CA ASN A 15 10.80 -13.70 -7.45
C ASN A 15 12.24 -13.90 -6.97
N ASN A 16 12.86 -12.88 -6.33
CA ASN A 16 14.21 -12.98 -5.76
C ASN A 16 14.20 -13.26 -4.24
N HIS A 17 13.11 -13.81 -3.71
CA HIS A 17 12.96 -14.17 -2.29
C HIS A 17 13.08 -13.00 -1.30
N HIS A 18 12.96 -11.76 -1.75
CA HIS A 18 12.96 -10.55 -0.92
C HIS A 18 11.54 -10.18 -0.41
N MET A 19 10.69 -11.18 -0.20
CA MET A 19 9.29 -10.99 0.20
C MET A 19 9.15 -10.33 1.58
N LEU A 20 10.04 -10.65 2.52
CA LEU A 20 10.07 -9.99 3.83
C LEU A 20 10.34 -8.49 3.71
N GLU A 21 11.34 -8.11 2.90
CA GLU A 21 11.68 -6.72 2.65
C GLU A 21 10.55 -5.95 1.96
N ALA A 22 9.90 -6.58 0.97
CA ALA A 22 8.73 -6.02 0.31
C ALA A 22 7.56 -5.83 1.30
N SER A 23 7.36 -6.78 2.22
CA SER A 23 6.30 -6.69 3.23
C SER A 23 6.50 -5.52 4.20
N LEU A 24 7.74 -5.21 4.57
CA LEU A 24 8.09 -4.03 5.37
C LEU A 24 7.69 -2.73 4.67
N GLY A 25 7.78 -2.71 3.33
CA GLY A 25 7.29 -1.61 2.52
C GLY A 25 5.83 -1.26 2.83
N TYR A 26 4.96 -2.23 3.08
CA TYR A 26 3.55 -1.97 3.43
C TYR A 26 3.36 -1.33 4.81
N PHE A 27 4.28 -1.52 5.75
CA PHE A 27 4.27 -0.83 7.04
C PHE A 27 4.83 0.58 6.95
N ILE A 28 5.84 0.79 6.10
CA ILE A 28 6.49 2.09 5.90
C ILE A 28 5.61 3.04 5.06
N ASN A 29 4.91 2.51 4.06
CA ASN A 29 4.10 3.28 3.10
C ASN A 29 3.05 4.21 3.75
N PRO A 30 2.25 3.79 4.74
CA PRO A 30 1.40 4.68 5.52
C PRO A 30 2.10 5.93 6.07
N LEU A 31 3.31 5.78 6.63
CA LEU A 31 4.10 6.89 7.17
C LEU A 31 4.58 7.82 6.07
N VAL A 32 5.02 7.26 4.93
CA VAL A 32 5.44 8.06 3.78
C VAL A 32 4.25 8.88 3.24
N ASN A 33 3.05 8.32 3.15
CA ASN A 33 1.84 9.08 2.79
C ASN A 33 1.56 10.25 3.75
N ILE A 34 1.70 10.01 5.05
CA ILE A 34 1.53 11.03 6.09
C ILE A 34 2.57 12.15 5.93
N LEU A 35 3.85 11.79 5.74
CA LEU A 35 4.94 12.74 5.52
C LEU A 35 4.74 13.57 4.24
N LEU A 36 4.39 12.91 3.13
CA LEU A 36 4.12 13.60 1.87
C LEU A 36 2.91 14.53 1.97
N GLY A 37 1.88 14.14 2.72
CA GLY A 37 0.71 14.98 2.99
C GLY A 37 1.08 16.25 3.76
N MET A 38 1.97 16.14 4.75
CA MET A 38 2.49 17.30 5.48
C MET A 38 3.31 18.23 4.59
N ILE A 39 4.30 17.68 3.87
CA ILE A 39 5.30 18.46 3.16
C ILE A 39 4.72 19.09 1.89
N PHE A 40 3.99 18.33 1.07
CA PHE A 40 3.59 18.75 -0.27
C PHE A 40 2.16 19.30 -0.37
N LEU A 41 1.31 19.01 0.62
CA LEU A 41 -0.10 19.44 0.66
C LEU A 41 -0.39 20.37 1.85
N GLY A 42 0.59 20.61 2.72
CA GLY A 42 0.43 21.50 3.88
C GLY A 42 -0.60 20.99 4.88
N GLU A 43 -0.84 19.68 4.95
CA GLU A 43 -1.83 19.10 5.86
C GLU A 43 -1.41 19.38 7.32
N ARG A 44 -2.22 20.16 8.05
CA ARG A 44 -1.97 20.51 9.45
C ARG A 44 -2.55 19.46 10.39
N PHE A 45 -1.70 18.95 11.28
CA PHE A 45 -2.04 17.91 12.24
C PHE A 45 -2.39 18.49 13.60
N ARG A 46 -3.36 17.87 14.26
CA ARG A 46 -3.71 18.17 15.65
C ARG A 46 -2.79 17.40 16.59
N ARG A 47 -2.76 17.81 17.87
CA ARG A 47 -1.91 17.18 18.90
C ARG A 47 -2.13 15.66 18.99
N LEU A 48 -3.38 15.19 18.93
CA LEU A 48 -3.70 13.76 18.95
C LEU A 48 -3.26 13.04 17.67
N GLN A 49 -3.36 13.68 16.51
CA GLN A 49 -2.88 13.08 15.27
C GLN A 49 -1.35 12.95 15.28
N TRP A 50 -0.64 13.94 15.84
CA TRP A 50 0.81 13.84 16.05
C TRP A 50 1.18 12.68 16.97
N LEU A 51 0.43 12.47 18.05
CA LEU A 51 0.61 11.30 18.91
C LEU A 51 0.43 9.99 18.12
N ALA A 52 -0.60 9.89 17.28
CA ALA A 52 -0.81 8.74 16.41
C ALA A 52 0.34 8.52 15.42
N VAL A 53 0.87 9.59 14.81
CA VAL A 53 2.03 9.50 13.91
C VAL A 53 3.27 8.99 14.63
N ILE A 54 3.55 9.51 15.83
CA ILE A 54 4.70 9.08 16.64
C ILE A 54 4.57 7.61 17.03
N LEU A 55 3.39 7.18 17.48
CA LEU A 55 3.14 5.78 17.83
C LEU A 55 3.34 4.85 16.63
N ALA A 56 2.77 5.20 15.47
CA ALA A 56 2.93 4.41 14.25
C ALA A 56 4.40 4.36 13.81
N PHE A 57 5.12 5.48 13.90
CA PHE A 57 6.55 5.56 13.61
C PHE A 57 7.38 4.66 14.54
N CYS A 58 7.11 4.68 15.85
CA CYS A 58 7.76 3.77 16.79
C CYS A 58 7.50 2.30 16.46
N GLY A 59 6.27 1.93 16.11
CA GLY A 59 5.93 0.56 15.69
C GLY A 59 6.74 0.11 14.47
N VAL A 60 6.86 0.97 13.45
CA VAL A 60 7.67 0.68 12.26
C VAL A 60 9.16 0.62 12.58
N LEU A 61 9.67 1.48 13.46
CA LEU A 61 11.07 1.44 13.91
C LEU A 61 11.42 0.13 14.62
N VAL A 62 10.52 -0.40 15.46
CA VAL A 62 10.73 -1.72 16.11
C VAL A 62 10.88 -2.82 15.06
N GLN A 63 10.03 -2.80 14.03
CA GLN A 63 10.09 -3.78 12.95
C GLN A 63 11.37 -3.63 12.12
N LEU A 64 11.79 -2.39 11.82
CA LEU A 64 13.04 -2.10 11.10
C LEU A 64 14.27 -2.55 11.90
N TRP A 65 14.30 -2.29 13.20
CA TRP A 65 15.39 -2.72 14.08
C TRP A 65 15.51 -4.24 14.10
N THR A 66 14.38 -4.93 14.19
CA THR A 66 14.33 -6.40 14.20
C THR A 66 14.74 -7.00 12.84
N PHE A 67 14.43 -6.32 11.73
CA PHE A 67 14.86 -6.73 10.40
C PHE A 67 16.38 -6.68 10.22
N GLY A 68 17.09 -5.85 11.01
CA GLY A 68 18.56 -5.85 11.08
C GLY A 68 19.28 -5.28 9.85
N SER A 69 18.55 -4.87 8.82
CA SER A 69 19.09 -4.22 7.63
C SER A 69 18.15 -3.11 7.14
N LEU A 70 18.63 -2.26 6.23
CA LEU A 70 17.81 -1.20 5.66
C LEU A 70 17.03 -1.76 4.46
N PRO A 71 15.68 -1.78 4.48
CA PRO A 71 14.90 -2.41 3.42
C PRO A 71 14.81 -1.48 2.20
N ILE A 72 15.84 -1.43 1.38
CA ILE A 72 15.92 -0.60 0.16
C ILE A 72 14.73 -0.86 -0.77
N ILE A 73 14.36 -2.12 -0.98
CA ILE A 73 13.21 -2.54 -1.80
C ILE A 73 11.92 -2.08 -1.15
N GLY A 74 11.75 -2.32 0.16
CA GLY A 74 10.58 -1.90 0.92
C GLY A 74 10.39 -0.38 0.87
N LEU A 75 11.48 0.38 0.99
CA LEU A 75 11.51 1.83 0.82
C LEU A 75 11.14 2.22 -0.61
N GLY A 76 11.75 1.60 -1.62
CA GLY A 76 11.41 1.83 -3.03
C GLY A 76 9.93 1.64 -3.31
N LEU A 77 9.31 0.59 -2.77
CA LEU A 77 7.88 0.32 -2.86
C LEU A 77 7.06 1.36 -2.11
N ALA A 78 7.43 1.68 -0.87
CA ALA A 78 6.71 2.66 -0.04
C ALA A 78 6.72 4.05 -0.67
N PHE A 79 7.88 4.53 -1.11
CA PHE A 79 8.02 5.84 -1.75
C PHE A 79 7.32 5.89 -3.10
N SER A 80 7.55 4.92 -3.99
CA SER A 80 6.91 4.93 -5.32
C SER A 80 5.39 4.96 -5.24
N PHE A 81 4.79 4.18 -4.34
CA PHE A 81 3.33 4.14 -4.18
C PHE A 81 2.77 5.37 -3.44
N ALA A 82 3.47 5.88 -2.43
CA ALA A 82 3.05 7.11 -1.74
C ALA A 82 3.13 8.33 -2.67
N PHE A 83 4.17 8.43 -3.50
CA PHE A 83 4.26 9.44 -4.55
C PHE A 83 3.17 9.26 -5.61
N TYR A 84 2.83 8.03 -5.97
CA TYR A 84 1.70 7.77 -6.84
C TYR A 84 0.40 8.34 -6.25
N GLY A 85 0.12 8.09 -4.97
CA GLY A 85 -1.01 8.69 -4.25
C GLY A 85 -0.99 10.22 -4.25
N LEU A 86 0.18 10.83 -4.01
CA LEU A 86 0.36 12.28 -4.05
C LEU A 86 0.08 12.88 -5.44
N VAL A 87 0.63 12.26 -6.49
CA VAL A 87 0.43 12.68 -7.87
C VAL A 87 -1.05 12.57 -8.24
N ARG A 88 -1.69 11.45 -7.90
CA ARG A 88 -3.13 11.24 -8.13
C ARG A 88 -3.99 12.28 -7.44
N LYS A 89 -3.58 12.72 -6.25
CA LYS A 89 -4.28 13.78 -5.53
C LYS A 89 -4.10 15.16 -6.15
N LYS A 90 -2.96 15.46 -6.77
CA LYS A 90 -2.69 16.76 -7.43
C LYS A 90 -3.23 16.86 -8.84
N ILE A 91 -3.31 15.75 -9.56
CA ILE A 91 -3.80 15.72 -10.93
C ILE A 91 -5.33 15.67 -10.92
N ALA A 92 -5.97 16.63 -11.60
CA ALA A 92 -7.43 16.73 -11.74
C ALA A 92 -7.98 15.78 -12.83
N VAL A 93 -7.56 14.51 -12.79
CA VAL A 93 -8.04 13.46 -13.69
C VAL A 93 -8.81 12.46 -12.86
N ASP A 94 -9.98 12.04 -13.34
CA ASP A 94 -10.77 11.03 -12.65
C ASP A 94 -9.98 9.71 -12.56
N ALA A 95 -10.25 8.96 -11.49
CA ALA A 95 -9.55 7.72 -11.18
C ALA A 95 -9.56 6.74 -12.37
N GLN A 96 -10.70 6.64 -13.05
CA GLN A 96 -10.94 5.68 -14.11
C GLN A 96 -10.16 6.02 -15.37
N THR A 97 -10.29 7.26 -15.88
CA THR A 97 -9.53 7.73 -17.05
C THR A 97 -8.04 7.66 -16.80
N GLY A 98 -7.57 8.14 -15.65
CA GLY A 98 -6.13 8.13 -15.41
C GLY A 98 -5.58 6.71 -15.25
N MET A 99 -6.34 5.75 -14.71
CA MET A 99 -5.88 4.35 -14.63
C MET A 99 -5.89 3.68 -16.01
N LEU A 100 -6.89 3.98 -16.85
CA LEU A 100 -6.94 3.54 -18.25
C LEU A 100 -5.70 4.03 -19.02
N VAL A 101 -5.36 5.31 -18.93
CA VAL A 101 -4.19 5.90 -19.60
C VAL A 101 -2.90 5.24 -19.14
N GLU A 102 -2.72 5.03 -17.83
CA GLU A 102 -1.53 4.35 -17.31
C GLU A 102 -1.42 2.90 -17.80
N THR A 103 -2.56 2.19 -17.86
CA THR A 103 -2.60 0.79 -18.31
C THR A 103 -2.33 0.69 -19.81
N LEU A 104 -2.94 1.57 -20.61
CA LEU A 104 -2.68 1.66 -22.05
C LEU A 104 -1.21 1.99 -22.35
N TRP A 105 -0.59 2.84 -21.52
CA TRP A 105 0.83 3.15 -21.66
C TRP A 105 1.74 1.97 -21.29
N LEU A 106 1.34 1.15 -20.31
CA LEU A 106 2.07 -0.06 -19.93
C LEU A 106 1.83 -1.24 -20.88
N LEU A 107 0.70 -1.25 -21.59
CA LEU A 107 0.30 -2.31 -22.51
C LEU A 107 1.36 -2.65 -23.58
N PRO A 108 1.97 -1.69 -24.33
CA PRO A 108 3.01 -2.04 -25.30
C PRO A 108 4.25 -2.65 -24.64
N VAL A 109 4.64 -2.16 -23.46
CA VAL A 109 5.79 -2.71 -22.70
C VAL A 109 5.49 -4.14 -22.26
N ALA A 110 4.28 -4.38 -21.74
CA ALA A 110 3.82 -5.70 -21.32
C ALA A 110 3.72 -6.67 -22.52
N ALA A 111 3.25 -6.19 -23.68
CA ALA A 111 3.16 -6.99 -24.90
C ALA A 111 4.55 -7.38 -25.43
N ILE A 112 5.50 -6.44 -25.47
CA ILE A 112 6.89 -6.73 -25.85
C ILE A 112 7.50 -7.76 -24.91
N TRP A 113 7.28 -7.62 -23.61
CA TRP A 113 7.77 -8.59 -22.63
C TRP A 113 7.15 -9.97 -22.85
N LEU A 114 5.82 -10.04 -23.01
CA LEU A 114 5.07 -11.29 -23.14
C LEU A 114 5.37 -12.06 -24.43
N PHE A 115 5.49 -11.35 -25.56
CA PHE A 115 5.65 -11.98 -26.88
C PHE A 115 7.09 -12.00 -27.39
N GLY A 116 7.97 -11.16 -26.84
CA GLY A 116 9.32 -10.98 -27.37
C GLY A 116 10.46 -11.35 -26.42
N ILE A 117 10.21 -11.46 -25.10
CA ILE A 117 11.28 -11.65 -24.10
C ILE A 117 11.04 -12.91 -23.26
N THR A 118 9.82 -13.07 -22.73
CA THR A 118 9.53 -14.17 -21.81
C THR A 118 9.22 -15.44 -22.58
N ASP A 119 9.89 -16.52 -22.21
CA ASP A 119 9.56 -17.87 -22.63
C ASP A 119 9.26 -18.67 -21.36
N SER A 120 7.98 -18.71 -20.98
CA SER A 120 7.51 -19.45 -19.82
C SER A 120 6.39 -20.39 -20.27
N PRO A 121 6.33 -21.62 -19.73
CA PRO A 121 5.26 -22.58 -20.03
C PRO A 121 3.85 -22.00 -19.83
N THR A 122 3.71 -20.95 -19.00
CA THR A 122 2.42 -20.33 -18.67
C THR A 122 2.09 -19.11 -19.51
N SER A 123 2.99 -18.65 -20.40
CA SER A 123 2.79 -17.44 -21.20
C SER A 123 1.73 -17.61 -22.29
N HIS A 124 1.55 -18.84 -22.78
CA HIS A 124 0.60 -19.16 -23.83
C HIS A 124 -0.74 -19.61 -23.25
N MET A 125 -1.73 -18.70 -23.22
CA MET A 125 -3.07 -19.04 -22.72
C MET A 125 -3.73 -20.21 -23.48
N GLY A 126 -3.38 -20.45 -24.75
CA GLY A 126 -3.90 -21.60 -25.51
C GLY A 126 -3.38 -22.96 -25.04
N GLU A 127 -2.23 -22.98 -24.36
CA GLU A 127 -1.60 -24.21 -23.83
C GLU A 127 -1.91 -24.43 -22.34
N ASN A 128 -2.37 -23.38 -21.67
CA ASN A 128 -2.73 -23.41 -20.26
C ASN A 128 -4.09 -24.11 -20.02
N PRO A 129 -4.23 -24.82 -18.89
CA PRO A 129 -5.54 -25.21 -18.40
C PRO A 129 -6.46 -24.00 -18.19
N TRP A 130 -7.76 -24.16 -18.48
CA TRP A 130 -8.73 -23.08 -18.30
C TRP A 130 -8.80 -22.54 -16.87
N SER A 131 -8.54 -23.39 -15.87
CA SER A 131 -8.45 -22.97 -14.46
C SER A 131 -7.35 -21.93 -14.24
N LEU A 132 -6.17 -22.11 -14.83
CA LEU A 132 -5.06 -21.15 -14.73
C LEU A 132 -5.40 -19.84 -15.44
N ASN A 133 -5.94 -19.92 -16.65
CA ASN A 133 -6.35 -18.73 -17.41
C ASN A 133 -7.42 -17.91 -16.67
N LEU A 134 -8.38 -18.56 -16.02
CA LEU A 134 -9.38 -17.89 -15.18
C LEU A 134 -8.73 -17.19 -13.99
N LEU A 135 -7.74 -17.79 -13.34
CA LEU A 135 -6.99 -17.16 -12.26
C LEU A 135 -6.18 -15.95 -12.74
N LEU A 136 -5.54 -16.03 -13.91
CA LEU A 136 -4.80 -14.92 -14.51
C LEU A 136 -5.73 -13.73 -14.84
N MET A 137 -6.90 -14.01 -15.43
CA MET A 137 -7.90 -12.97 -15.68
C MET A 137 -8.46 -12.38 -14.37
N ALA A 138 -8.75 -13.22 -13.39
CA ALA A 138 -9.23 -12.79 -12.08
C ALA A 138 -8.19 -11.92 -11.35
N ALA A 139 -6.89 -12.20 -11.48
CA ALA A 139 -5.83 -11.38 -10.88
C ALA A 139 -5.87 -9.93 -11.39
N GLY A 140 -6.15 -9.72 -12.68
CA GLY A 140 -6.35 -8.38 -13.26
C GLY A 140 -7.53 -7.63 -12.62
N VAL A 141 -8.67 -8.32 -12.46
CA VAL A 141 -9.87 -7.75 -11.83
C VAL A 141 -9.63 -7.44 -10.35
N VAL A 142 -9.10 -8.39 -9.60
CA VAL A 142 -8.82 -8.27 -8.15
C VAL A 142 -7.77 -7.21 -7.86
N THR A 143 -6.87 -6.90 -8.80
CA THR A 143 -5.89 -5.81 -8.66
C THR A 143 -6.49 -4.45 -9.04
N THR A 144 -7.27 -4.40 -10.12
CA THR A 144 -7.80 -3.15 -10.66
C THR A 144 -8.86 -2.53 -9.75
N ILE A 145 -9.78 -3.34 -9.21
CA ILE A 145 -10.88 -2.83 -8.38
C ILE A 145 -10.35 -2.08 -7.13
N PRO A 146 -9.48 -2.66 -6.30
CA PRO A 146 -8.92 -1.95 -5.15
C PRO A 146 -8.11 -0.72 -5.54
N LEU A 147 -7.41 -0.73 -6.68
CA LEU A 147 -6.63 0.42 -7.11
C LEU A 147 -7.54 1.58 -7.57
N LEU A 148 -8.66 1.28 -8.25
CA LEU A 148 -9.68 2.28 -8.56
C LEU A 148 -10.30 2.86 -7.28
N CYS A 149 -10.60 2.02 -6.30
CA CYS A 149 -11.07 2.47 -4.99
C CYS A 149 -10.02 3.35 -4.29
N PHE A 150 -8.75 2.95 -4.31
CA PHE A 150 -7.64 3.69 -3.71
C PHE A 150 -7.46 5.05 -4.38
N THR A 151 -7.40 5.10 -5.71
CA THR A 151 -7.24 6.35 -6.46
C THR A 151 -8.45 7.28 -6.28
N GLY A 152 -9.67 6.72 -6.22
CA GLY A 152 -10.88 7.46 -5.86
C GLY A 152 -10.85 8.01 -4.43
N ALA A 153 -10.29 7.27 -3.47
CA ALA A 153 -10.10 7.74 -2.10
C ALA A 153 -8.99 8.79 -2.01
N ALA A 154 -7.89 8.62 -2.75
CA ALA A 154 -6.75 9.53 -2.75
C ALA A 154 -7.09 10.94 -3.24
N THR A 155 -8.03 11.07 -4.18
CA THR A 155 -8.51 12.38 -4.67
C THR A 155 -9.48 13.06 -3.70
N ARG A 156 -10.16 12.30 -2.84
CA ARG A 156 -11.22 12.82 -1.94
C ARG A 156 -10.78 13.01 -0.50
N LEU A 157 -9.80 12.23 -0.04
CA LEU A 157 -9.32 12.23 1.34
C LEU A 157 -8.01 12.99 1.50
N ARG A 158 -7.71 13.38 2.73
CA ARG A 158 -6.35 13.80 3.13
C ARG A 158 -5.37 12.66 2.89
N LEU A 159 -4.19 12.95 2.36
CA LEU A 159 -3.19 11.92 2.06
C LEU A 159 -2.72 11.25 3.36
N SER A 160 -2.65 12.02 4.44
CA SER A 160 -2.45 11.52 5.80
C SER A 160 -3.53 10.56 6.28
N THR A 161 -4.80 10.89 6.07
CA THR A 161 -5.93 10.01 6.39
C THR A 161 -5.89 8.72 5.58
N LEU A 162 -5.54 8.81 4.29
CA LEU A 162 -5.32 7.65 3.44
C LEU A 162 -4.17 6.78 3.95
N GLY A 163 -3.10 7.39 4.47
CA GLY A 163 -1.99 6.69 5.14
C GLY A 163 -2.48 5.86 6.32
N PHE A 164 -3.26 6.45 7.25
CA PHE A 164 -3.82 5.69 8.37
C PHE A 164 -4.73 4.55 7.94
N PHE A 165 -5.60 4.76 6.94
CA PHE A 165 -6.45 3.68 6.42
C PHE A 165 -5.65 2.52 5.82
N GLN A 166 -4.47 2.77 5.27
CA GLN A 166 -3.65 1.70 4.71
C GLN A 166 -3.13 0.72 5.76
N TYR A 167 -3.09 1.07 7.06
CA TYR A 167 -2.77 0.11 8.13
C TYR A 167 -3.84 -0.99 8.32
N ILE A 168 -5.03 -0.82 7.73
CA ILE A 168 -6.04 -1.89 7.70
C ILE A 168 -5.50 -3.11 6.95
N GLY A 169 -4.79 -2.91 5.83
CA GLY A 169 -4.23 -4.00 5.02
C GLY A 169 -3.29 -4.91 5.82
N PRO A 170 -2.19 -4.38 6.39
CA PRO A 170 -1.30 -5.14 7.26
C PRO A 170 -2.00 -5.75 8.48
N THR A 171 -3.00 -5.06 9.06
CA THR A 171 -3.78 -5.60 10.19
C THR A 171 -4.59 -6.83 9.78
N LEU A 172 -5.29 -6.77 8.64
CA LEU A 172 -6.04 -7.92 8.11
C LEU A 172 -5.11 -9.08 7.76
N MET A 173 -3.96 -8.80 7.14
CA MET A 173 -2.95 -9.82 6.86
C MET A 173 -2.45 -10.49 8.14
N PHE A 174 -2.15 -9.72 9.18
CA PHE A 174 -1.75 -10.25 10.48
C PHE A 174 -2.84 -11.11 11.12
N LEU A 175 -4.10 -10.65 11.11
CA LEU A 175 -5.21 -11.42 11.65
C LEU A 175 -5.43 -12.73 10.89
N LEU A 176 -5.32 -12.73 9.57
CA LEU A 176 -5.40 -13.94 8.76
C LEU A 176 -4.24 -14.90 9.09
N ALA A 177 -3.01 -14.40 9.16
CA ALA A 177 -1.83 -15.19 9.49
C ALA A 177 -2.00 -15.93 10.82
N VAL A 178 -2.46 -15.22 11.86
CA VAL A 178 -2.59 -15.79 13.21
C VAL A 178 -3.84 -16.68 13.36
N THR A 179 -5.00 -16.23 12.87
CA THR A 179 -6.27 -16.93 13.14
C THR A 179 -6.62 -18.01 12.13
N PHE A 180 -6.27 -17.82 10.86
CA PHE A 180 -6.62 -18.74 9.78
C PHE A 180 -5.46 -19.67 9.40
N TYR A 181 -4.25 -19.11 9.28
CA TYR A 181 -3.05 -19.89 8.94
C TYR A 181 -2.31 -20.47 10.16
N GLY A 182 -2.69 -20.08 11.37
CA GLY A 182 -2.12 -20.60 12.61
C GLY A 182 -0.67 -20.19 12.88
N GLU A 183 -0.18 -19.12 12.23
CA GLU A 183 1.16 -18.61 12.48
C GLU A 183 1.26 -18.00 13.88
N VAL A 184 2.30 -18.39 14.63
CA VAL A 184 2.58 -17.77 15.93
C VAL A 184 3.34 -16.46 15.70
N PRO A 185 2.74 -15.30 16.03
CA PRO A 185 3.40 -14.02 15.78
C PRO A 185 4.59 -13.85 16.73
N GLY A 186 5.71 -13.41 16.18
CA GLY A 186 6.88 -13.00 16.97
C GLY A 186 6.54 -11.85 17.92
N LYS A 187 7.28 -11.76 19.04
CA LYS A 187 7.10 -10.69 20.04
C LYS A 187 7.27 -9.30 19.42
N ASP A 188 8.19 -9.17 18.47
CA ASP A 188 8.43 -7.96 17.67
C ASP A 188 7.17 -7.52 16.92
N LYS A 189 6.55 -8.43 16.14
CA LYS A 189 5.33 -8.15 15.38
C LYS A 189 4.20 -7.73 16.32
N MET A 190 4.03 -8.43 17.44
CA MET A 190 3.00 -8.07 18.43
C MET A 190 3.18 -6.65 18.97
N VAL A 191 4.41 -6.27 19.29
CA VAL A 191 4.73 -4.90 19.76
C VAL A 191 4.44 -3.88 18.65
N THR A 192 4.89 -4.13 17.43
CA THR A 192 4.65 -3.26 16.27
C THR A 192 3.15 -3.07 16.01
N PHE A 193 2.37 -4.15 15.98
CA PHE A 193 0.91 -4.08 15.80
C PHE A 193 0.21 -3.40 16.97
N GLY A 194 0.67 -3.61 18.21
CA GLY A 194 0.19 -2.88 19.38
C GLY A 194 0.34 -1.36 19.21
N PHE A 195 1.52 -0.89 18.80
CA PHE A 195 1.74 0.52 18.50
C PHE A 195 0.84 1.05 17.38
N ILE A 196 0.68 0.29 16.29
CA ILE A 196 -0.16 0.66 15.16
C ILE A 196 -1.63 0.74 15.57
N TRP A 197 -2.14 -0.21 16.35
CA TRP A 197 -3.53 -0.22 16.79
C TRP A 197 -3.84 0.91 17.78
N VAL A 198 -2.93 1.22 18.69
CA VAL A 198 -3.07 2.40 19.55
C VAL A 198 -3.04 3.68 18.71
N ALA A 199 -2.12 3.78 17.73
CA ALA A 199 -2.08 4.92 16.82
C ALA A 199 -3.41 5.11 16.07
N LEU A 200 -3.97 4.02 15.54
CA LEU A 200 -5.26 4.04 14.85
C LEU A 200 -6.40 4.42 15.79
N ALA A 201 -6.44 3.87 17.01
CA ALA A 201 -7.45 4.21 17.99
C ALA A 201 -7.42 5.72 18.34
N VAL A 202 -6.22 6.27 18.57
CA VAL A 202 -6.03 7.71 18.82
C VAL A 202 -6.49 8.55 17.63
N PHE A 203 -6.15 8.14 16.40
CA PHE A 203 -6.57 8.83 15.18
C PHE A 203 -8.10 8.83 15.01
N ILE A 204 -8.76 7.69 15.24
CA ILE A 204 -10.21 7.55 15.16
C ILE A 204 -10.91 8.42 16.21
N VAL A 205 -10.42 8.41 17.45
CA VAL A 205 -10.97 9.23 18.54
C VAL A 205 -10.85 10.72 18.23
N ASP A 206 -9.71 11.18 17.71
CA ASP A 206 -9.53 12.58 17.27
C ASP A 206 -10.53 12.96 16.16
N ALA A 207 -10.71 12.09 15.16
CA ALA A 207 -11.65 12.32 14.07
C ALA A 207 -13.11 12.43 14.58
N LEU A 208 -13.53 11.50 15.45
CA LEU A 208 -14.88 11.50 16.04
C LEU A 208 -15.12 12.72 16.93
N TYR A 209 -14.14 13.09 17.77
CA TYR A 209 -14.23 14.26 18.63
C TYR A 209 -14.38 15.55 17.81
N THR A 210 -13.62 15.64 16.72
CA THR A 210 -13.67 16.77 15.77
C THR A 210 -15.03 16.89 15.08
N GLN A 211 -15.55 15.78 14.57
CA GLN A 211 -16.82 15.76 13.86
C GLN A 211 -18.00 16.12 14.79
N ARG A 212 -17.97 15.65 16.05
CA ARG A 212 -18.98 16.00 17.06
C ARG A 212 -18.95 17.49 17.41
N ARG A 213 -17.77 18.10 17.48
CA ARG A 213 -17.63 19.53 17.78
C ARG A 213 -18.14 20.42 16.63
N LEU A 214 -17.89 20.02 15.39
CA LEU A 214 -18.38 20.71 14.18
C LEU A 214 -19.91 20.59 13.99
N ARG A 215 -20.55 19.55 14.54
CA ARG A 215 -22.01 19.38 14.50
C ARG A 215 -22.75 20.09 15.64
N ARG A 216 -22.04 20.55 16.67
CA ARG A 216 -22.62 21.19 17.87
C ARG A 216 -22.48 22.72 17.87
N GLY A 217 -21.73 23.29 16.94
CA GLY A 217 -21.66 24.74 16.70
C GLY A 217 -22.27 25.04 15.35
#